data_AF-A0A947K5K7-F1
#
_entry.id   AF-A0A947K5K7-F1
#
_cell.length_a   1.000
_cell.length_b   1.000
_cell.length_c   1.000
_cell.angle_alpha   90.00
_cell.angle_beta   90.00
_cell.angle_gamma   90.00
#
_symmetry.space_group_name_H-M   'P 1'
#
loop_
_entity.id
_entity.type
_entity.pdbx_description
1 polymer ?
#
loop_
_entity_poly.entity_id
_entity_poly.type
_entity_poly.pdbx_seq_one_letter_code
_entity_poly.pdbx_strand_id
1 'polypeptide(L)'
;MPSVPSSVSPDGEFLYGIHRPSFRVANHREKDLIKPLGAGPNNETVLNQVNFPPGDLEEAAATWIYEIPNPFPFRGTTFIKKDWADRRAEDPSAIRLPKPEPTSLTSYLQDIINDDQPAALDRAFTRLPRALQLALATTSTDPTDLVRLARLSCRFTTNNTSEEPDGMRFVAGRGRTQPEIIDHALFEAVANNPHLPDIYKTIMVIRPGAQGASEIVGEFTAPGQPTHVFEYLRRNSYIAWGHYAANMADDAIRYHTGALLQSDMTGLRHLYYQRTYLRMAEELSLTLPPNRTTLDPAALETLRDQIQDTLNQCLLNNDPPNFTATLWGWNYGFDYAPTHYRLHASHQQIHQQYALLPRIIPDQTGSARPAYCCGDLVAEFTERYRREHDRDFFTCYLQAIRRNRRMDDRDDRPTSLIVHEDERVMLFVPKAQTSQWELQLICLKNVGNIIEADTRTREALDRAILKAQQIYATLGARLVTSIEYPKRFDSADSNHRLLYAFLPRLPESPGAFSEAQLRFINGHYPEDFAAACRLAAGDQP
;
A
#
# COMPACT_ATOMS: atom_id res chain seq x y z
N MET A 1 24.47 -15.43 -18.01
CA MET A 1 23.06 -15.88 -18.08
C MET A 1 22.31 -14.85 -18.90
N PRO A 2 21.35 -15.24 -19.77
CA PRO A 2 20.53 -14.25 -20.46
C PRO A 2 19.82 -13.37 -19.42
N SER A 3 19.84 -12.05 -19.62
CA SER A 3 19.17 -11.09 -18.74
C SER A 3 17.65 -11.27 -18.83
N VAL A 4 16.96 -11.13 -17.70
CA VAL A 4 15.48 -11.05 -17.72
C VAL A 4 15.11 -9.78 -18.50
N PRO A 5 14.28 -9.88 -19.56
CA PRO A 5 14.00 -8.75 -20.45
C PRO A 5 13.18 -7.65 -19.76
N SER A 6 13.39 -6.40 -20.15
CA SER A 6 12.53 -5.26 -19.82
C SER A 6 11.44 -5.09 -20.89
N SER A 7 10.28 -4.54 -20.52
CA SER A 7 9.27 -4.15 -21.51
C SER A 7 9.56 -2.81 -22.18
N VAL A 8 10.62 -2.08 -21.83
CA VAL A 8 10.93 -0.79 -22.46
C VAL A 8 12.01 -0.98 -23.51
N SER A 9 11.71 -0.65 -24.76
CA SER A 9 12.70 -0.64 -25.86
C SER A 9 13.54 0.66 -25.87
N PRO A 10 14.74 0.66 -26.47
CA PRO A 10 15.54 1.87 -26.67
C PRO A 10 14.87 2.95 -27.53
N ASP A 11 13.85 2.55 -28.31
CA ASP A 11 13.00 3.44 -29.11
C ASP A 11 11.86 4.06 -28.31
N GLY A 12 11.74 3.72 -27.03
CA GLY A 12 10.69 4.21 -26.13
C GLY A 12 9.31 3.65 -26.49
N GLU A 13 9.25 2.34 -26.72
CA GLU A 13 8.01 1.59 -26.94
C GLU A 13 7.88 0.46 -25.91
N PHE A 14 6.64 0.02 -25.64
CA PHE A 14 6.40 -1.14 -24.80
C PHE A 14 6.49 -2.44 -25.61
N LEU A 15 7.28 -3.39 -25.11
CA LEU A 15 7.44 -4.74 -25.60
C LEU A 15 6.64 -5.72 -24.73
N TYR A 16 5.95 -6.65 -25.38
CA TYR A 16 5.19 -7.72 -24.72
C TYR A 16 5.11 -8.94 -25.63
N GLY A 17 4.98 -10.12 -25.03
CA GLY A 17 4.73 -11.38 -25.70
C GLY A 17 3.23 -11.66 -25.82
N ILE A 18 2.84 -12.40 -26.85
CA ILE A 18 1.48 -12.91 -27.04
C ILE A 18 1.56 -14.43 -27.11
N HIS A 19 0.98 -15.10 -26.13
CA HIS A 19 0.78 -16.54 -26.17
C HIS A 19 -0.56 -16.84 -26.82
N ARG A 20 -0.55 -17.72 -27.82
CA ARG A 20 -1.74 -18.28 -28.47
C ARG A 20 -1.72 -19.80 -28.28
N PRO A 21 -2.07 -20.30 -27.08
CA PRO A 21 -1.77 -21.68 -26.73
C PRO A 21 -2.63 -22.63 -27.55
N SER A 22 -1.98 -23.64 -28.12
CA SER A 22 -2.59 -24.80 -28.75
C SER A 22 -1.77 -26.03 -28.36
N PHE A 23 -2.43 -27.05 -27.81
CA PHE A 23 -1.73 -28.21 -27.28
C PHE A 23 -2.63 -29.44 -27.24
N ARG A 24 -2.00 -30.62 -27.21
CA ARG A 24 -2.65 -31.91 -27.02
C ARG A 24 -2.20 -32.52 -25.71
N VAL A 25 -3.12 -33.14 -24.99
CA VAL A 25 -2.87 -33.78 -23.69
C VAL A 25 -3.28 -35.24 -23.79
N ALA A 26 -2.30 -36.14 -23.60
CA ALA A 26 -2.58 -37.56 -23.49
C ALA A 26 -3.36 -37.85 -22.21
N ASN A 27 -4.43 -38.63 -22.32
CA ASN A 27 -5.25 -39.01 -21.19
C ASN A 27 -4.71 -40.28 -20.55
N HIS A 28 -3.95 -40.12 -19.47
CA HIS A 28 -3.38 -41.23 -18.68
C HIS A 28 -4.28 -41.68 -17.53
N ARG A 29 -5.56 -41.31 -17.52
CA ARG A 29 -6.50 -41.68 -16.45
C ARG A 29 -6.93 -43.14 -16.58
N GLU A 30 -6.78 -43.91 -15.50
CA GLU A 30 -7.16 -45.34 -15.47
C GLU A 30 -8.66 -45.57 -15.22
N LYS A 31 -9.31 -44.72 -14.42
CA LYS A 31 -10.69 -44.93 -13.95
C LYS A 31 -11.54 -43.67 -14.04
N ASP A 32 -12.81 -43.88 -14.41
CA ASP A 32 -13.83 -42.83 -14.43
C ASP A 32 -14.70 -42.91 -13.17
N LEU A 33 -14.66 -41.86 -12.35
CA LEU A 33 -15.40 -41.75 -11.10
C LEU A 33 -16.61 -40.84 -11.27
N ILE A 34 -17.56 -41.29 -12.09
CA ILE A 34 -18.78 -40.53 -12.40
C ILE A 34 -19.69 -40.48 -11.19
N LYS A 35 -20.03 -39.26 -10.78
CA LYS A 35 -20.85 -38.96 -9.59
C LYS A 35 -21.85 -37.85 -9.90
N PRO A 36 -23.01 -37.84 -9.24
CA PRO A 36 -23.91 -36.69 -9.25
C PRO A 36 -23.24 -35.48 -8.60
N LEU A 37 -23.31 -34.33 -9.29
CA LEU A 37 -22.94 -33.02 -8.79
C LEU A 37 -24.13 -32.32 -8.11
N GLY A 38 -25.35 -32.57 -8.60
CA GLY A 38 -26.57 -31.94 -8.10
C GLY A 38 -27.73 -32.12 -9.06
N ALA A 39 -28.74 -31.25 -8.94
CA ALA A 39 -29.88 -31.19 -9.83
C ALA A 39 -29.82 -29.93 -10.72
N GLY A 40 -30.20 -30.07 -11.99
CA GLY A 40 -30.34 -28.97 -12.92
C GLY A 40 -31.69 -28.24 -12.76
N PRO A 41 -31.95 -27.21 -13.59
CA PRO A 41 -33.16 -26.40 -13.48
C PRO A 41 -34.49 -27.18 -13.58
N ASN A 42 -34.49 -28.36 -14.21
CA ASN A 42 -35.67 -29.23 -14.34
C ASN A 42 -35.61 -30.46 -13.42
N ASN A 43 -34.81 -30.38 -12.35
CA ASN A 43 -34.58 -31.44 -11.36
C ASN A 43 -33.91 -32.71 -11.92
N GLU A 44 -33.30 -32.63 -13.10
CA GLU A 44 -32.47 -33.67 -13.70
C GLU A 44 -31.13 -33.77 -12.97
N THR A 45 -30.59 -34.98 -12.80
CA THR A 45 -29.28 -35.16 -12.17
C THR A 45 -28.17 -34.67 -13.09
N VAL A 46 -27.40 -33.68 -12.64
CA VAL A 46 -26.17 -33.23 -13.30
C VAL A 46 -25.02 -34.11 -12.83
N LEU A 47 -24.34 -34.78 -13.77
CA LEU A 47 -23.18 -35.62 -13.48
C LEU A 47 -21.87 -34.86 -13.79
N ASN A 48 -20.78 -35.22 -13.11
CA ASN A 48 -19.42 -34.70 -13.42
C ASN A 48 -18.79 -35.37 -14.65
N GLN A 49 -19.60 -35.97 -15.52
CA GLN A 49 -19.12 -36.78 -16.65
C GLN A 49 -18.22 -36.00 -17.60
N VAL A 50 -18.44 -34.69 -17.77
CA VAL A 50 -17.61 -33.80 -18.61
C VAL A 50 -16.16 -33.72 -18.12
N ASN A 51 -15.88 -34.01 -16.84
CA ASN A 51 -14.52 -34.04 -16.29
C ASN A 51 -13.76 -35.33 -16.65
N PHE A 52 -14.44 -36.33 -17.23
CA PHE A 52 -13.89 -37.63 -17.60
C PHE A 52 -13.98 -37.84 -19.13
N PRO A 53 -13.19 -37.12 -19.92
CA PRO A 53 -13.18 -37.30 -21.38
C PRO A 53 -12.77 -38.73 -21.74
N PRO A 54 -13.37 -39.37 -22.77
CA PRO A 54 -13.12 -40.77 -23.09
C PRO A 54 -11.72 -41.04 -23.67
N GLY A 55 -10.96 -39.99 -24.02
CA GLY A 55 -9.62 -40.12 -24.59
C GLY A 55 -8.80 -38.85 -24.41
N ASP A 56 -7.75 -38.73 -25.21
CA ASP A 56 -6.87 -37.56 -25.26
C ASP A 56 -7.65 -36.28 -25.55
N LEU A 57 -7.14 -35.17 -25.04
CA LEU A 57 -7.71 -33.85 -25.27
C LEU A 57 -6.88 -33.06 -26.27
N GLU A 58 -7.57 -32.26 -27.07
CA GLU A 58 -6.97 -31.26 -27.95
C GLU A 58 -7.56 -29.90 -27.60
N GLU A 59 -6.67 -28.97 -27.27
CA GLU A 59 -6.99 -27.55 -27.13
C GLU A 59 -6.45 -26.85 -28.38
N ALA A 60 -7.35 -26.60 -29.33
CA ALA A 60 -6.97 -26.02 -30.61
C ALA A 60 -6.67 -24.51 -30.49
N ALA A 61 -7.33 -23.80 -29.57
CA ALA A 61 -7.25 -22.35 -29.47
C ALA A 61 -7.65 -21.86 -28.07
N ALA A 62 -6.75 -22.03 -27.10
CA ALA A 62 -6.96 -21.47 -25.78
C ALA A 62 -6.96 -19.93 -25.83
N THR A 63 -7.59 -19.32 -24.83
CA THR A 63 -7.57 -17.87 -24.63
C THR A 63 -6.14 -17.32 -24.71
N TRP A 64 -5.98 -16.21 -25.42
CA TRP A 64 -4.68 -15.54 -25.53
C TRP A 64 -4.22 -15.01 -24.18
N ILE A 65 -2.91 -15.02 -23.98
CA ILE A 65 -2.28 -14.48 -22.78
C ILE A 65 -1.22 -13.47 -23.21
N TYR A 66 -1.35 -12.24 -22.74
CA TYR A 66 -0.28 -11.24 -22.88
C TYR A 66 0.72 -11.44 -21.75
N GLU A 67 2.00 -11.51 -22.10
CA GLU A 67 3.12 -11.58 -21.16
C GLU A 67 3.93 -10.28 -21.27
N ILE A 68 3.95 -9.50 -20.20
CA ILE A 68 4.54 -8.17 -20.19
C ILE A 68 5.66 -8.17 -19.17
N PRO A 69 6.94 -8.24 -19.58
CA PRO A 69 8.05 -8.10 -18.65
C PRO A 69 7.93 -6.76 -17.92
N ASN A 70 8.30 -6.70 -16.65
CA ASN A 70 8.27 -5.43 -15.94
C ASN A 70 9.31 -4.47 -16.54
N PRO A 71 9.04 -3.14 -16.64
CA PRO A 71 10.05 -2.16 -17.01
C PRO A 71 11.34 -2.30 -16.19
N PHE A 72 11.20 -2.70 -14.92
CA PHE A 72 12.28 -3.09 -14.03
C PHE A 72 12.29 -4.62 -13.83
N PRO A 73 13.18 -5.39 -14.47
CA PRO A 73 13.10 -6.85 -14.51
C PRO A 73 13.08 -7.56 -13.14
N PHE A 74 13.67 -6.96 -12.10
CA PHE A 74 13.62 -7.50 -10.73
C PHE A 74 12.20 -7.58 -10.15
N ARG A 75 11.24 -6.87 -10.76
CA ARG A 75 9.82 -6.89 -10.41
C ARG A 75 9.00 -7.92 -11.19
N GLY A 76 9.63 -8.78 -12.00
CA GLY A 76 8.95 -9.91 -12.62
C GLY A 76 8.20 -9.61 -13.91
N THR A 77 7.06 -10.26 -14.09
CA THR A 77 6.31 -10.25 -15.35
C THR A 77 4.81 -10.34 -15.10
N THR A 78 4.03 -9.52 -15.81
CA THR A 78 2.57 -9.47 -15.72
C THR A 78 1.95 -10.32 -16.82
N PHE A 79 0.94 -11.11 -16.48
CA PHE A 79 0.15 -11.94 -17.37
C PHE A 79 -1.29 -11.43 -17.38
N ILE A 80 -1.80 -11.11 -18.57
CA ILE A 80 -3.20 -10.72 -18.77
C ILE A 80 -3.88 -11.77 -19.65
N LYS A 81 -4.93 -12.39 -19.11
CA LYS A 81 -5.78 -13.30 -19.88
C LYS A 81 -6.80 -12.48 -20.68
N LYS A 82 -6.77 -12.59 -22.01
CA LYS A 82 -7.57 -11.75 -22.92
C LYS A 82 -9.07 -11.75 -22.57
N ASP A 83 -9.71 -12.91 -22.43
CA ASP A 83 -11.15 -12.98 -22.15
C ASP A 83 -11.57 -12.33 -20.81
N TRP A 84 -10.66 -12.24 -19.85
CA TRP A 84 -10.94 -11.56 -18.59
C TRP A 84 -10.86 -10.04 -18.79
N ALA A 85 -9.81 -9.60 -19.47
CA ALA A 85 -9.60 -8.19 -19.75
C ALA A 85 -10.64 -7.61 -20.72
N ASP A 86 -11.04 -8.36 -21.75
CA ASP A 86 -12.07 -7.95 -22.71
C ASP A 86 -13.43 -7.71 -22.02
N ARG A 87 -13.84 -8.62 -21.11
CA ARG A 87 -15.07 -8.44 -20.31
C ARG A 87 -15.01 -7.20 -19.42
N ARG A 88 -13.83 -6.83 -18.92
CA ARG A 88 -13.65 -5.60 -18.14
C ARG A 88 -13.57 -4.36 -19.02
N ALA A 89 -13.06 -4.49 -20.25
CA ALA A 89 -12.99 -3.40 -21.22
C ALA A 89 -14.38 -2.96 -21.70
N GLU A 90 -15.39 -3.85 -21.67
CA GLU A 90 -16.79 -3.50 -21.99
C GLU A 90 -17.34 -2.39 -21.08
N ASP A 91 -17.03 -2.44 -19.78
CA ASP A 91 -17.40 -1.43 -18.80
C ASP A 91 -16.25 -1.14 -17.81
N PRO A 92 -15.35 -0.19 -18.13
CA PRO A 92 -14.28 0.21 -17.22
C PRO A 92 -14.78 0.76 -15.88
N SER A 93 -16.02 1.28 -15.80
CA SER A 93 -16.59 1.79 -14.54
C SER A 93 -16.89 0.68 -13.53
N ALA A 94 -16.96 -0.57 -14.00
CA ALA A 94 -17.06 -1.76 -13.16
C ALA A 94 -15.72 -2.13 -12.48
N ILE A 95 -14.61 -1.45 -12.79
CA ILE A 95 -13.33 -1.60 -12.08
C ILE A 95 -13.42 -0.84 -10.75
N ARG A 96 -14.16 -1.43 -9.80
CA ARG A 96 -14.36 -0.92 -8.44
C ARG A 96 -14.79 -2.07 -7.53
N LEU A 97 -14.53 -1.93 -6.23
CA LEU A 97 -15.04 -2.86 -5.22
C LEU A 97 -16.49 -2.47 -4.86
N PRO A 98 -17.34 -3.46 -4.52
CA PRO A 98 -18.67 -3.18 -4.02
C PRO A 98 -18.59 -2.38 -2.71
N LYS A 99 -19.62 -1.55 -2.48
CA LYS A 99 -19.79 -0.91 -1.18
C LYS A 99 -20.07 -2.00 -0.13
N PRO A 100 -19.56 -1.86 1.11
CA PRO A 100 -19.94 -2.77 2.17
C PRO A 100 -21.45 -2.72 2.42
N GLU A 101 -22.06 -3.89 2.53
CA GLU A 101 -23.47 -4.07 2.92
C GLU A 101 -23.64 -3.71 4.41
N PRO A 102 -24.71 -3.00 4.81
CA PRO A 102 -25.03 -2.79 6.21
C PRO A 102 -25.18 -4.13 6.95
N THR A 103 -24.43 -4.30 8.03
CA THR A 103 -24.39 -5.55 8.81
C THR A 103 -24.58 -5.24 10.30
N SER A 104 -25.63 -5.78 10.89
CA SER A 104 -25.92 -5.71 12.34
C SER A 104 -26.39 -7.07 12.86
N LEU A 105 -25.67 -7.64 13.82
CA LEU A 105 -26.14 -8.80 14.56
C LEU A 105 -27.18 -8.39 15.61
N THR A 106 -27.05 -7.21 16.22
CA THR A 106 -28.00 -6.70 17.20
C THR A 106 -29.41 -6.62 16.60
N SER A 107 -29.59 -5.96 15.46
CA SER A 107 -30.89 -5.86 14.80
C SER A 107 -31.44 -7.23 14.43
N TYR A 108 -30.60 -8.10 13.85
CA TYR A 108 -31.01 -9.46 13.49
C TYR A 108 -31.50 -10.29 14.69
N LEU A 109 -30.83 -10.18 15.85
CA LEU A 109 -31.23 -10.89 17.05
C LEU A 109 -32.48 -10.29 17.69
N GLN A 110 -32.66 -8.96 17.65
CA GLN A 110 -33.88 -8.32 18.15
C GLN A 110 -35.12 -8.79 17.38
N ASP A 111 -35.01 -8.91 16.05
CA ASP A 111 -36.09 -9.42 15.20
C ASP A 111 -36.49 -10.87 15.52
N ILE A 112 -35.53 -11.69 15.96
CA ILE A 112 -35.77 -13.11 16.23
C ILE A 112 -36.20 -13.36 17.67
N ILE A 113 -35.58 -12.66 18.63
CA ILE A 113 -35.70 -12.99 20.05
C ILE A 113 -36.96 -12.34 20.66
N ASN A 114 -37.58 -11.34 20.02
CA ASN A 114 -38.80 -10.66 20.54
C ASN A 114 -38.65 -10.23 22.02
N ASP A 115 -37.43 -9.96 22.46
CA ASP A 115 -37.10 -9.64 23.84
C ASP A 115 -36.13 -8.47 23.82
N ASP A 116 -36.62 -7.31 24.25
CA ASP A 116 -35.88 -6.04 24.26
C ASP A 116 -34.93 -5.97 25.47
N GLN A 117 -34.41 -7.12 25.91
CA GLN A 117 -33.56 -7.25 27.10
C GLN A 117 -32.08 -7.12 26.74
N PRO A 118 -31.38 -6.02 27.13
CA PRO A 118 -29.97 -5.83 26.82
C PRO A 118 -29.06 -6.97 27.32
N ALA A 119 -29.40 -7.57 28.46
CA ALA A 119 -28.67 -8.68 29.05
C ALA A 119 -28.72 -9.97 28.20
N ALA A 120 -29.77 -10.18 27.42
CA ALA A 120 -29.86 -11.33 26.52
C ALA A 120 -28.91 -11.18 25.33
N LEU A 121 -28.84 -9.97 24.76
CA LEU A 121 -27.90 -9.63 23.68
C LEU A 121 -26.44 -9.75 24.15
N ASP A 122 -26.09 -9.23 25.32
CA ASP A 122 -24.73 -9.34 25.85
C ASP A 122 -24.30 -10.80 26.06
N ARG A 123 -25.22 -11.66 26.55
CA ARG A 123 -24.98 -13.10 26.65
C ARG A 123 -24.78 -13.75 25.28
N ALA A 124 -25.54 -13.33 24.26
CA ALA A 124 -25.40 -13.85 22.90
C ALA A 124 -24.01 -13.55 22.34
N PHE A 125 -23.56 -12.30 22.41
CA PHE A 125 -22.22 -11.89 21.95
C PHE A 125 -21.10 -12.63 22.68
N THR A 126 -21.23 -12.80 24.00
CA THR A 126 -20.26 -13.54 24.82
C THR A 126 -20.16 -15.01 24.43
N ARG A 127 -21.29 -15.62 24.02
CA ARG A 127 -21.37 -17.05 23.65
C ARG A 127 -21.09 -17.33 22.17
N LEU A 128 -20.98 -16.32 21.32
CA LEU A 128 -20.61 -16.52 19.92
C LEU A 128 -19.27 -17.27 19.84
N PRO A 129 -19.16 -18.27 18.95
CA PRO A 129 -17.87 -18.83 18.58
C PRO A 129 -16.88 -17.73 18.19
N ARG A 130 -15.61 -17.95 18.56
CA ARG A 130 -14.56 -16.95 18.40
C ARG A 130 -14.45 -16.40 16.97
N ALA A 131 -14.52 -17.29 15.97
CA ALA A 131 -14.49 -16.90 14.56
C ALA A 131 -15.64 -15.94 14.19
N LEU A 132 -16.83 -16.13 14.76
CA LEU A 132 -17.97 -15.23 14.49
C LEU A 132 -17.79 -13.87 15.17
N GLN A 133 -17.18 -13.82 16.35
CA GLN A 133 -16.83 -12.55 16.98
C GLN A 133 -15.81 -11.76 16.15
N LEU A 134 -14.80 -12.43 15.60
CA LEU A 134 -13.80 -11.82 14.74
C LEU A 134 -14.39 -11.37 13.39
N ALA A 135 -15.25 -12.18 12.79
CA ALA A 135 -15.98 -11.81 11.58
C ALA A 135 -16.80 -10.55 11.85
N LEU A 136 -17.62 -10.56 12.90
CA LEU A 136 -18.45 -9.40 13.24
C LEU A 136 -17.62 -8.16 13.59
N ALA A 137 -16.47 -8.32 14.26
CA ALA A 137 -15.59 -7.20 14.58
C ALA A 137 -15.05 -6.50 13.32
N THR A 138 -14.82 -7.23 12.23
CA THR A 138 -14.26 -6.69 10.98
C THR A 138 -15.34 -6.29 9.97
N THR A 139 -16.54 -6.87 10.05
CA THR A 139 -17.60 -6.65 9.04
C THR A 139 -18.81 -5.89 9.54
N SER A 140 -19.07 -5.81 10.85
CA SER A 140 -20.23 -5.07 11.37
C SER A 140 -20.11 -3.59 11.02
N THR A 141 -21.23 -3.02 10.60
CA THR A 141 -21.41 -1.58 10.39
C THR A 141 -22.23 -0.95 11.52
N ASP A 142 -22.64 -1.74 12.50
CA ASP A 142 -23.45 -1.30 13.64
C ASP A 142 -22.55 -0.94 14.84
N PRO A 143 -22.52 0.34 15.25
CA PRO A 143 -21.74 0.77 16.42
C PRO A 143 -22.10 -0.01 17.69
N THR A 144 -23.34 -0.45 17.83
CA THR A 144 -23.84 -1.17 19.00
C THR A 144 -23.26 -2.59 19.10
N ASP A 145 -23.08 -3.29 17.97
CA ASP A 145 -22.34 -4.55 17.92
C ASP A 145 -20.88 -4.35 18.34
N LEU A 146 -20.25 -3.32 17.77
CA LEU A 146 -18.83 -3.06 17.94
C LEU A 146 -18.48 -2.63 19.37
N VAL A 147 -19.34 -1.86 20.03
CA VAL A 147 -19.20 -1.53 21.45
C VAL A 147 -19.24 -2.78 22.33
N ARG A 148 -20.14 -3.74 22.04
CA ARG A 148 -20.18 -5.02 22.77
C ARG A 148 -18.89 -5.81 22.59
N LEU A 149 -18.43 -5.94 21.35
CA LEU A 149 -17.18 -6.62 21.04
C LEU A 149 -15.96 -5.93 21.67
N ALA A 150 -15.94 -4.59 21.71
CA ALA A 150 -14.89 -3.82 22.40
C ALA A 150 -14.87 -4.13 23.90
N ARG A 151 -16.03 -4.14 24.57
CA ARG A 151 -16.17 -4.49 26.00
C ARG A 151 -15.81 -5.96 26.31
N LEU A 152 -15.93 -6.86 25.33
CA LEU A 152 -15.45 -8.23 25.44
C LEU A 152 -13.92 -8.33 25.29
N SER A 153 -13.32 -7.42 24.52
CA SER A 153 -11.90 -7.47 24.17
C SER A 153 -10.95 -6.89 25.23
N CYS A 154 -11.40 -5.92 26.04
CA CYS A 154 -10.60 -5.28 27.08
C CYS A 154 -11.45 -4.75 28.24
N ARG A 155 -10.81 -4.24 29.29
CA ARG A 155 -11.49 -3.58 30.42
C ARG A 155 -11.39 -2.06 30.32
N PHE A 156 -12.54 -1.40 30.36
CA PHE A 156 -12.65 0.07 30.41
C PHE A 156 -12.80 0.56 31.85
N THR A 157 -12.43 1.83 32.07
CA THR A 157 -12.86 2.63 33.21
C THR A 157 -14.00 3.54 32.78
N THR A 158 -14.89 3.88 33.70
CA THR A 158 -16.01 4.81 33.49
C THR A 158 -15.96 5.86 34.58
N ASN A 159 -16.34 7.10 34.25
CA ASN A 159 -16.57 8.10 35.28
C ASN A 159 -17.91 7.79 36.00
N ASN A 160 -18.07 8.20 37.26
CA ASN A 160 -19.27 7.89 38.06
C ASN A 160 -20.57 8.58 37.57
N THR A 161 -20.52 9.30 36.45
CA THR A 161 -21.61 10.14 35.92
C THR A 161 -22.07 9.75 34.51
N SER A 162 -21.37 8.83 33.83
CA SER A 162 -21.64 8.40 32.45
C SER A 162 -21.33 6.91 32.28
N GLU A 163 -22.12 6.23 31.44
CA GLU A 163 -21.81 4.85 30.99
C GLU A 163 -20.73 4.80 29.89
N GLU A 164 -20.30 5.96 29.39
CA GLU A 164 -19.24 6.06 28.40
C GLU A 164 -17.86 5.81 29.05
N PRO A 165 -16.95 5.13 28.33
CA PRO A 165 -15.61 4.89 28.84
C PRO A 165 -14.80 6.20 28.87
N ASP A 166 -13.96 6.39 29.91
CA ASP A 166 -13.01 7.51 30.00
C ASP A 166 -11.53 7.07 29.83
N GLY A 167 -11.29 5.77 29.96
CA GLY A 167 -9.98 5.14 29.84
C GLY A 167 -10.04 3.62 29.79
N MET A 168 -8.88 2.99 29.72
CA MET A 168 -8.75 1.54 29.92
C MET A 168 -8.20 1.25 31.30
N ARG A 169 -8.57 0.10 31.86
CA ARG A 169 -7.94 -0.41 33.07
C ARG A 169 -6.54 -0.91 32.74
N PHE A 170 -5.62 -0.67 33.67
CA PHE A 170 -4.23 -1.08 33.57
C PHE A 170 -3.89 -2.07 34.68
N VAL A 171 -3.03 -3.03 34.36
CA VAL A 171 -2.53 -4.06 35.29
C VAL A 171 -1.01 -4.06 35.35
N ALA A 172 -0.46 -4.55 36.46
CA ALA A 172 0.98 -4.73 36.61
C ALA A 172 1.46 -5.86 35.67
N GLY A 173 2.33 -5.53 34.73
CA GLY A 173 3.02 -6.48 33.86
C GLY A 173 4.45 -6.77 34.31
N ARG A 174 5.22 -7.48 33.47
CA ARG A 174 6.65 -7.73 33.71
C ARG A 174 7.46 -6.44 33.56
N GLY A 175 7.59 -5.68 34.64
CA GLY A 175 8.42 -4.47 34.72
C GLY A 175 7.80 -3.19 34.15
N ARG A 176 6.54 -3.24 33.67
CA ARG A 176 5.77 -2.06 33.25
C ARG A 176 4.28 -2.26 33.44
N THR A 177 3.56 -1.17 33.64
CA THR A 177 2.10 -1.16 33.61
C THR A 177 1.63 -1.36 32.17
N GLN A 178 0.60 -2.19 31.96
CA GLN A 178 0.06 -2.47 30.63
C GLN A 178 -1.47 -2.46 30.63
N PRO A 179 -2.11 -2.16 29.50
CA PRO A 179 -3.56 -2.24 29.37
C PRO A 179 -4.07 -3.66 29.64
N GLU A 180 -5.23 -3.77 30.32
CA GLU A 180 -5.91 -5.04 30.58
C GLU A 180 -6.71 -5.48 29.34
N ILE A 181 -6.00 -6.06 28.37
CA ILE A 181 -6.57 -6.68 27.17
C ILE A 181 -6.88 -8.15 27.48
N ILE A 182 -8.13 -8.56 27.23
CA ILE A 182 -8.64 -9.91 27.50
C ILE A 182 -8.46 -10.80 26.27
N ASP A 183 -8.73 -10.24 25.09
CA ASP A 183 -8.58 -10.92 23.81
C ASP A 183 -7.91 -9.99 22.79
N HIS A 184 -6.62 -10.24 22.55
CA HIS A 184 -5.80 -9.43 21.66
C HIS A 184 -6.30 -9.40 20.21
N ALA A 185 -6.72 -10.54 19.66
CA ALA A 185 -7.18 -10.59 18.28
C ALA A 185 -8.52 -9.84 18.12
N LEU A 186 -9.40 -9.91 19.13
CA LEU A 186 -10.67 -9.18 19.09
C LEU A 186 -10.41 -7.68 19.22
N PHE A 187 -9.51 -7.32 20.13
CA PHE A 187 -9.11 -5.95 20.39
C PHE A 187 -8.56 -5.28 19.15
N GLU A 188 -7.59 -5.91 18.46
CA GLU A 188 -7.03 -5.37 17.22
C GLU A 188 -8.09 -5.27 16.12
N ALA A 189 -8.93 -6.29 15.96
CA ALA A 189 -9.97 -6.31 14.94
C ALA A 189 -11.01 -5.21 15.14
N VAL A 190 -11.59 -5.09 16.34
CA VAL A 190 -12.67 -4.15 16.62
C VAL A 190 -12.17 -2.70 16.66
N ALA A 191 -10.96 -2.46 17.20
CA ALA A 191 -10.40 -1.12 17.30
C ALA A 191 -10.05 -0.50 15.93
N ASN A 192 -9.86 -1.34 14.90
CA ASN A 192 -9.62 -0.91 13.53
C ASN A 192 -10.88 -0.88 12.66
N ASN A 193 -12.06 -1.19 13.21
CA ASN A 193 -13.32 -1.05 12.47
C ASN A 193 -13.74 0.43 12.42
N PRO A 194 -13.95 1.02 11.23
CA PRO A 194 -14.31 2.43 11.09
C PRO A 194 -15.64 2.80 11.76
N HIS A 195 -16.56 1.85 11.93
CA HIS A 195 -17.87 2.05 12.53
C HIS A 195 -17.88 1.96 14.07
N LEU A 196 -16.76 1.57 14.71
CA LEU A 196 -16.65 1.66 16.16
C LEU A 196 -16.70 3.15 16.55
N PRO A 197 -17.43 3.56 17.61
CA PRO A 197 -17.46 4.97 17.99
C PRO A 197 -16.08 5.53 18.34
N ASP A 198 -15.85 6.79 18.00
CA ASP A 198 -14.55 7.46 18.12
C ASP A 198 -14.00 7.42 19.55
N ILE A 199 -14.83 7.61 20.56
CA ILE A 199 -14.41 7.55 21.97
C ILE A 199 -13.74 6.20 22.33
N TYR A 200 -14.26 5.09 21.81
CA TYR A 200 -13.68 3.76 22.02
C TYR A 200 -12.35 3.62 21.27
N LYS A 201 -12.30 4.02 19.99
CA LYS A 201 -11.05 3.98 19.20
C LYS A 201 -9.96 4.83 19.84
N THR A 202 -10.30 6.03 20.29
CA THR A 202 -9.40 6.95 20.99
C THR A 202 -8.80 6.30 22.23
N ILE A 203 -9.64 5.74 23.10
CA ILE A 203 -9.19 5.11 24.34
C ILE A 203 -8.39 3.83 24.07
N MET A 204 -8.79 3.03 23.09
CA MET A 204 -8.18 1.73 22.81
C MET A 204 -6.84 1.87 22.08
N VAL A 205 -6.76 2.66 21.02
CA VAL A 205 -5.64 2.57 20.07
C VAL A 205 -5.14 3.90 19.50
N ILE A 206 -5.75 5.06 19.79
CA ILE A 206 -5.30 6.31 19.16
C ILE A 206 -4.63 7.26 20.14
N ARG A 207 -5.16 7.39 21.37
CA ARG A 207 -4.57 8.24 22.39
C ARG A 207 -3.10 7.86 22.62
N PRO A 208 -2.15 8.82 22.57
CA PRO A 208 -0.76 8.55 22.87
C PRO A 208 -0.58 7.78 24.20
N GLY A 209 0.25 6.73 24.17
CA GLY A 209 0.43 5.81 25.29
C GLY A 209 -0.44 4.54 25.25
N ALA A 210 -1.60 4.57 24.57
CA ALA A 210 -2.47 3.38 24.45
C ALA A 210 -1.80 2.25 23.64
N GLN A 211 -1.09 2.63 22.57
CA GLN A 211 -0.35 1.69 21.70
C GLN A 211 1.07 1.37 22.16
N GLY A 212 1.43 1.78 23.38
CA GLY A 212 2.76 1.61 23.95
C GLY A 212 3.53 2.91 24.12
N ALA A 213 4.80 2.77 24.47
CA ALA A 213 5.65 3.85 24.96
C ALA A 213 6.48 4.54 23.86
N SER A 214 6.06 4.47 22.59
CA SER A 214 6.73 5.20 21.51
C SER A 214 6.67 6.70 21.77
N GLU A 215 7.82 7.35 21.84
CA GLU A 215 7.93 8.78 22.08
C GLU A 215 7.45 9.58 20.87
N ILE A 216 6.72 10.68 21.10
CA ILE A 216 6.42 11.67 20.07
C ILE A 216 7.61 12.62 19.97
N VAL A 217 8.21 12.70 18.79
CA VAL A 217 9.47 13.42 18.53
C VAL A 217 9.35 14.50 17.46
N GLY A 218 8.16 14.66 16.89
CA GLY A 218 7.80 15.71 15.94
C GLY A 218 6.30 15.92 15.91
N GLU A 219 5.88 17.13 15.52
CA GLU A 219 4.49 17.57 15.50
C GLU A 219 4.29 18.53 14.32
N PHE A 220 3.16 18.43 13.65
CA PHE A 220 2.76 19.37 12.62
C PHE A 220 1.30 19.76 12.81
N THR A 221 1.04 21.07 12.81
CA THR A 221 -0.30 21.66 12.76
C THR A 221 -0.37 22.63 11.59
N ALA A 222 -1.52 22.70 10.93
CA ALA A 222 -1.77 23.69 9.89
C ALA A 222 -2.72 24.77 10.42
N PRO A 223 -2.29 26.04 10.56
CA PRO A 223 -3.14 27.11 11.08
C PRO A 223 -4.47 27.22 10.32
N GLY A 224 -5.58 27.17 11.06
CA GLY A 224 -6.93 27.27 10.50
C GLY A 224 -7.43 26.04 9.75
N GLN A 225 -6.71 24.92 9.78
CA GLN A 225 -7.10 23.64 9.18
C GLN A 225 -7.24 22.56 10.27
N PRO A 226 -8.14 21.57 10.10
CA PRO A 226 -8.32 20.47 11.05
C PRO A 226 -7.24 19.38 10.84
N THR A 227 -5.98 19.80 10.74
CA THR A 227 -4.83 18.93 10.52
C THR A 227 -3.89 19.02 11.71
N HIS A 228 -3.65 17.84 12.29
CA HIS A 228 -2.70 17.66 13.36
C HIS A 228 -2.05 16.27 13.21
N VAL A 229 -0.73 16.23 13.19
CA VAL A 229 0.06 15.02 12.90
C VAL A 229 1.18 14.88 13.93
N PHE A 230 1.36 13.67 14.46
CA PHE A 230 2.49 13.31 15.32
C PHE A 230 3.49 12.41 14.58
N GLU A 231 4.76 12.61 14.87
CA GLU A 231 5.85 11.70 14.52
C GLU A 231 6.27 10.90 15.75
N TYR A 232 6.17 9.57 15.65
CA TYR A 232 6.55 8.63 16.69
C TYR A 232 7.91 7.99 16.42
N LEU A 233 8.75 7.85 17.45
CA LEU A 233 9.96 7.03 17.41
C LEU A 233 9.62 5.56 17.71
N ARG A 234 10.07 4.65 16.84
CA ARG A 234 9.81 3.21 16.92
C ARG A 234 11.10 2.45 17.24
N ARG A 235 11.41 2.31 18.54
CA ARG A 235 12.65 1.63 18.99
C ARG A 235 12.67 0.11 18.75
N ASN A 236 11.51 -0.54 18.77
CA ASN A 236 11.38 -1.99 18.57
C ASN A 236 11.00 -2.31 17.13
N SER A 237 11.88 -1.98 16.19
CA SER A 237 11.65 -2.16 14.74
C SER A 237 12.75 -2.95 14.08
N TYR A 238 12.41 -3.67 13.01
CA TYR A 238 13.40 -4.24 12.08
C TYR A 238 14.08 -3.17 11.21
N ILE A 239 13.44 -2.00 11.07
CA ILE A 239 14.02 -0.83 10.38
C ILE A 239 15.06 -0.22 11.32
N ALA A 240 16.32 -0.53 11.06
CA ALA A 240 17.46 -0.08 11.85
C ALA A 240 17.75 1.42 11.67
N TRP A 241 18.63 1.97 12.51
CA TRP A 241 19.19 3.34 12.41
C TRP A 241 18.23 4.51 12.62
N GLY A 242 17.02 4.23 13.12
CA GLY A 242 16.02 5.22 13.51
C GLY A 242 14.76 5.08 12.68
N HIS A 243 13.81 4.30 13.18
CA HIS A 243 12.49 4.15 12.57
C HIS A 243 11.53 5.20 13.14
N TYR A 244 11.01 6.05 12.27
CA TYR A 244 10.01 7.07 12.59
C TYR A 244 8.71 6.74 11.89
N ALA A 245 7.58 7.07 12.52
CA ALA A 245 6.28 6.92 11.92
C ALA A 245 5.40 8.16 12.12
N ALA A 246 4.94 8.76 11.02
CA ALA A 246 4.03 9.90 11.06
C ALA A 246 2.58 9.45 10.90
N ASN A 247 1.73 9.88 11.83
CA ASN A 247 0.31 9.52 11.89
C ASN A 247 -0.55 10.74 12.29
N MET A 248 -1.81 10.74 11.88
CA MET A 248 -2.78 11.73 12.37
C MET A 248 -2.85 11.67 13.91
N ALA A 249 -2.90 12.83 14.55
CA ALA A 249 -3.07 12.96 15.99
C ALA A 249 -4.48 12.52 16.44
N ASP A 250 -4.67 12.32 17.74
CA ASP A 250 -5.90 11.80 18.34
C ASP A 250 -7.11 12.75 18.26
N ASP A 251 -6.87 14.03 17.97
CA ASP A 251 -7.89 15.06 17.70
C ASP A 251 -8.16 15.29 16.20
N ALA A 252 -7.42 14.64 15.29
CA ALA A 252 -7.49 14.86 13.84
C ALA A 252 -7.54 13.55 13.02
N ILE A 253 -8.17 12.51 13.57
CA ILE A 253 -8.18 11.16 13.02
C ILE A 253 -8.81 11.11 11.61
N ARG A 254 -8.29 10.23 10.76
CA ARG A 254 -8.85 9.89 9.45
C ARG A 254 -9.00 8.38 9.34
N TYR A 255 -10.24 7.91 9.28
CA TYR A 255 -10.49 6.46 9.22
C TYR A 255 -10.38 5.88 7.80
N HIS A 256 -10.46 6.75 6.80
CA HIS A 256 -10.24 6.35 5.42
C HIS A 256 -9.40 7.36 4.64
N THR A 257 -8.62 6.86 3.68
CA THR A 257 -7.75 7.69 2.82
C THR A 257 -8.54 8.75 2.05
N GLY A 258 -9.80 8.47 1.70
CA GLY A 258 -10.68 9.46 1.06
C GLY A 258 -11.00 10.69 1.93
N ALA A 259 -10.76 10.64 3.25
CA ALA A 259 -10.96 11.78 4.15
C ALA A 259 -9.68 12.61 4.32
N LEU A 260 -8.54 12.16 3.78
CA LEU A 260 -7.30 12.92 3.87
C LEU A 260 -7.43 14.21 3.09
N LEU A 261 -7.07 15.30 3.77
CA LEU A 261 -6.98 16.63 3.19
C LEU A 261 -5.59 16.86 2.60
N GLN A 262 -5.47 17.89 1.76
CA GLN A 262 -4.17 18.33 1.26
C GLN A 262 -3.22 18.70 2.41
N SER A 263 -3.73 19.41 3.42
CA SER A 263 -2.95 19.77 4.61
C SER A 263 -2.50 18.55 5.40
N ASP A 264 -3.30 17.49 5.49
CA ASP A 264 -2.92 16.23 6.15
C ASP A 264 -1.72 15.59 5.44
N MET A 265 -1.77 15.52 4.10
CA MET A 265 -0.67 14.98 3.31
C MET A 265 0.60 15.84 3.45
N THR A 266 0.44 17.17 3.38
CA THR A 266 1.55 18.11 3.62
C THR A 266 2.15 17.88 5.00
N GLY A 267 1.37 17.74 6.06
CA GLY A 267 1.87 17.53 7.41
C GLY A 267 2.62 16.20 7.58
N LEU A 268 2.04 15.11 7.09
CA LEU A 268 2.66 13.78 7.13
C LEU A 268 4.01 13.76 6.40
N ARG A 269 4.06 14.37 5.21
CA ARG A 269 5.27 14.44 4.38
C ARG A 269 6.28 15.46 4.89
N HIS A 270 5.81 16.56 5.48
CA HIS A 270 6.66 17.55 6.13
C HIS A 270 7.50 16.94 7.25
N LEU A 271 6.89 16.13 8.13
CA LEU A 271 7.63 15.45 9.20
C LEU A 271 8.69 14.48 8.65
N TYR A 272 8.40 13.78 7.55
CA TYR A 272 9.38 12.96 6.84
C TYR A 272 10.56 13.80 6.31
N TYR A 273 10.29 14.92 5.62
CA TYR A 273 11.33 15.80 5.11
C TYR A 273 12.16 16.41 6.24
N GLN A 274 11.51 16.98 7.25
CA GLN A 274 12.16 17.57 8.42
C GLN A 274 13.08 16.57 9.11
N ARG A 275 12.58 15.35 9.40
CA ARG A 275 13.39 14.33 10.07
C ARG A 275 14.61 13.94 9.26
N THR A 276 14.43 13.74 7.96
CA THR A 276 15.53 13.40 7.03
C THR A 276 16.56 14.52 7.01
N TYR A 277 16.14 15.77 6.84
CA TYR A 277 17.06 16.90 6.70
C TYR A 277 17.79 17.19 8.01
N LEU A 278 17.12 17.18 9.15
CA LEU A 278 17.79 17.37 10.44
C LEU A 278 18.86 16.30 10.70
N ARG A 279 18.56 15.04 10.36
CA ARG A 279 19.51 13.92 10.52
C ARG A 279 20.70 14.03 9.56
N MET A 280 20.46 14.45 8.32
CA MET A 280 21.54 14.68 7.35
C MET A 280 22.38 15.91 7.72
N ALA A 281 21.75 16.97 8.23
CA ALA A 281 22.46 18.15 8.71
C ALA A 281 23.36 17.83 9.90
N GLU A 282 22.90 16.98 10.83
CA GLU A 282 23.71 16.48 11.94
C GLU A 282 24.92 15.66 11.44
N GLU A 283 24.69 14.72 10.52
CA GLU A 283 25.74 13.91 9.89
C GLU A 283 26.79 14.77 9.16
N LEU A 284 26.35 15.82 8.46
CA LEU A 284 27.21 16.75 7.73
C LEU A 284 27.79 17.87 8.60
N SER A 285 27.61 17.80 9.93
CA SER A 285 28.11 18.81 10.89
C SER A 285 27.64 20.24 10.60
N LEU A 286 26.43 20.39 10.04
CA LEU A 286 25.79 21.69 9.84
C LEU A 286 25.21 22.23 11.15
N THR A 287 25.01 23.54 11.22
CA THR A 287 24.35 24.15 12.38
C THR A 287 22.89 23.73 12.41
N LEU A 288 22.49 23.02 13.45
CA LEU A 288 21.12 22.58 13.63
C LEU A 288 20.23 23.74 14.11
N PRO A 289 18.98 23.81 13.64
CA PRO A 289 18.00 24.75 14.17
C PRO A 289 17.66 24.44 15.65
N PRO A 290 17.03 25.37 16.37
CA PRO A 290 16.65 25.18 17.77
C PRO A 290 15.81 23.92 18.01
N ASN A 291 16.10 23.21 19.10
CA ASN A 291 15.32 22.05 19.51
C ASN A 291 13.85 22.42 19.81
N ARG A 292 12.96 21.43 19.72
CA ARG A 292 11.51 21.54 20.02
C ARG A 292 10.79 22.61 19.19
N THR A 293 11.23 22.84 17.96
CA THR A 293 10.60 23.74 17.01
C THR A 293 10.37 23.01 15.70
N THR A 294 9.13 22.99 15.21
CA THR A 294 8.84 22.53 13.84
C THR A 294 9.30 23.60 12.85
N LEU A 295 10.08 23.20 11.86
CA LEU A 295 10.59 24.10 10.84
C LEU A 295 9.45 24.56 9.93
N ASP A 296 9.39 25.86 9.66
CA ASP A 296 8.51 26.32 8.59
C ASP A 296 9.06 25.88 7.21
N PRO A 297 8.23 25.92 6.14
CA PRO A 297 8.65 25.48 4.82
C PRO A 297 9.89 26.21 4.26
N ALA A 298 10.10 27.48 4.60
CA ALA A 298 11.24 28.26 4.10
C ALA A 298 12.54 27.89 4.82
N ALA A 299 12.47 27.70 6.15
CA ALA A 299 13.59 27.20 6.95
C ALA A 299 13.98 25.78 6.53
N LEU A 300 12.98 24.92 6.26
CA LEU A 300 13.20 23.56 5.78
C LEU A 300 13.90 23.54 4.41
N GLU A 301 13.49 24.42 3.48
CA GLU A 301 14.13 24.54 2.17
C GLU A 301 15.55 25.10 2.26
N THR A 302 15.77 26.10 3.12
CA THR A 302 17.12 26.63 3.38
C THR A 302 18.06 25.55 3.91
N LEU A 303 17.57 24.71 4.84
CA LEU A 303 18.34 23.58 5.36
C LEU A 303 18.65 22.55 4.26
N ARG A 304 17.69 22.27 3.38
CA ARG A 304 17.90 21.36 2.24
C ARG A 304 19.00 21.87 1.31
N ASP A 305 18.99 23.16 0.96
CA ASP A 305 20.02 23.75 0.10
C ASP A 305 21.41 23.63 0.73
N GLN A 306 21.54 23.93 2.03
CA GLN A 306 22.80 23.76 2.77
C GLN A 306 23.28 22.30 2.77
N ILE A 307 22.37 21.35 3.01
CA ILE A 307 22.68 19.91 2.95
C ILE A 307 23.17 19.53 1.55
N GLN A 308 22.49 19.99 0.50
CA GLN A 308 22.83 19.67 -0.88
C GLN A 308 24.22 20.22 -1.25
N ASP A 309 24.51 21.47 -0.88
CA ASP A 309 25.81 22.10 -1.15
C ASP A 309 26.95 21.38 -0.41
N THR A 310 26.78 21.12 0.89
CA THR A 310 27.80 20.42 1.69
C THR A 310 27.97 18.97 1.26
N LEU A 311 26.89 18.26 0.95
CA LEU A 311 26.94 16.91 0.41
C LEU A 311 27.75 16.89 -0.91
N ASN A 312 27.49 17.81 -1.83
CA ASN A 312 28.24 17.90 -3.08
C ASN A 312 29.74 18.13 -2.83
N GLN A 313 30.11 18.97 -1.86
CA GLN A 313 31.50 19.18 -1.47
C GLN A 313 32.15 17.92 -0.89
N CYS A 314 31.45 17.21 -0.01
CA CYS A 314 31.86 15.91 0.54
C CYS A 314 32.15 14.90 -0.57
N LEU A 315 31.25 14.78 -1.54
CA LEU A 315 31.41 13.87 -2.68
C LEU A 315 32.58 14.26 -3.59
N LEU A 316 32.80 15.56 -3.85
CA LEU A 316 33.96 16.05 -4.60
C LEU A 316 35.28 15.73 -3.89
N ASN A 317 35.29 15.69 -2.57
CA ASN A 317 36.45 15.33 -1.74
C ASN A 317 36.57 13.81 -1.50
N ASN A 318 35.72 12.99 -2.12
CA ASN A 318 35.66 11.54 -1.93
C ASN A 318 35.44 11.13 -0.46
N ASP A 319 34.63 11.89 0.26
CA ASP A 319 34.26 11.68 1.67
C ASP A 319 32.73 11.61 1.84
N PRO A 320 32.07 10.55 1.31
CA PRO A 320 30.61 10.44 1.38
C PRO A 320 30.13 10.23 2.82
N PRO A 321 28.96 10.79 3.21
CA PRO A 321 28.39 10.59 4.54
C PRO A 321 28.07 9.12 4.80
N ASN A 322 27.89 8.75 6.08
CA ASN A 322 27.45 7.41 6.43
C ASN A 322 26.04 7.14 5.93
N PHE A 323 25.11 8.08 6.06
CA PHE A 323 23.75 7.94 5.55
C PHE A 323 23.65 8.37 4.08
N THR A 324 23.18 7.47 3.22
CA THR A 324 23.14 7.74 1.77
C THR A 324 21.82 7.39 1.09
N ALA A 325 20.78 6.96 1.81
CA ALA A 325 19.46 6.80 1.21
C ALA A 325 18.35 6.99 2.24
N THR A 326 17.14 7.23 1.73
CA THR A 326 15.91 7.11 2.51
C THR A 326 15.34 5.71 2.41
N LEU A 327 14.62 5.32 3.45
CA LEU A 327 13.56 4.32 3.39
C LEU A 327 12.28 5.07 3.72
N TRP A 328 11.29 5.02 2.83
CA TRP A 328 9.95 5.52 3.11
C TRP A 328 8.92 4.52 2.57
N GLY A 329 7.86 4.31 3.33
CA GLY A 329 6.74 3.51 2.90
C GLY A 329 5.49 3.79 3.71
N TRP A 330 4.36 3.30 3.22
CA TRP A 330 3.07 3.47 3.85
C TRP A 330 2.26 2.18 3.74
N ASN A 331 1.79 1.66 4.87
CA ASN A 331 0.70 0.67 4.88
C ASN A 331 -0.61 1.35 5.31
N TYR A 332 -1.57 1.40 4.38
CA TYR A 332 -2.92 1.87 4.64
C TYR A 332 -3.88 0.68 4.81
N GLY A 333 -4.73 0.76 5.84
CA GLY A 333 -5.79 -0.22 6.09
C GLY A 333 -5.40 -1.39 6.98
N PHE A 334 -6.42 -2.00 7.56
CA PHE A 334 -6.35 -3.16 8.43
C PHE A 334 -7.42 -4.16 8.00
N ASP A 335 -7.05 -5.44 7.98
CA ASP A 335 -8.01 -6.53 7.88
C ASP A 335 -7.45 -7.80 8.55
N TYR A 336 -8.35 -8.61 9.09
CA TYR A 336 -8.05 -9.78 9.90
C TYR A 336 -9.05 -10.89 9.62
N ALA A 337 -8.58 -12.00 9.08
CA ALA A 337 -9.44 -13.15 8.82
C ALA A 337 -9.92 -13.77 10.14
N PRO A 338 -11.19 -14.21 10.22
CA PRO A 338 -11.72 -14.98 11.35
C PRO A 338 -10.93 -16.25 11.71
N THR A 339 -10.06 -16.70 10.80
CA THR A 339 -9.12 -17.82 10.94
C THR A 339 -7.73 -17.41 11.45
N HIS A 340 -7.61 -16.20 12.01
CA HIS A 340 -6.40 -15.64 12.62
C HIS A 340 -5.28 -15.20 11.67
N TYR A 341 -5.57 -15.08 10.37
CA TYR A 341 -4.62 -14.53 9.41
C TYR A 341 -4.75 -13.01 9.37
N ARG A 342 -3.65 -12.32 9.67
CA ARG A 342 -3.53 -10.90 9.44
C ARG A 342 -3.31 -10.65 7.95
N LEU A 343 -4.16 -9.82 7.35
CA LEU A 343 -4.17 -9.62 5.90
C LEU A 343 -3.40 -8.36 5.47
N HIS A 344 -3.03 -7.50 6.41
CA HIS A 344 -2.24 -6.30 6.16
C HIS A 344 -1.37 -5.92 7.36
N ALA A 345 -0.18 -5.36 7.10
CA ALA A 345 0.85 -5.13 8.12
C ALA A 345 0.58 -3.95 9.07
N SER A 346 -0.44 -3.12 8.80
CA SER A 346 -0.71 -1.95 9.62
C SER A 346 -1.48 -2.29 10.89
N HIS A 347 -1.10 -1.71 12.04
CA HIS A 347 -1.84 -1.80 13.32
C HIS A 347 -2.80 -0.62 13.52
N GLN A 348 -2.74 0.38 12.63
CA GLN A 348 -3.59 1.56 12.55
C GLN A 348 -4.00 1.76 11.09
N GLN A 349 -5.05 2.52 10.84
CA GLN A 349 -5.53 2.67 9.47
C GLN A 349 -4.57 3.48 8.59
N ILE A 350 -3.81 4.43 9.14
CA ILE A 350 -2.77 5.18 8.42
C ILE A 350 -1.46 4.99 9.17
N HIS A 351 -0.42 4.52 8.47
CA HIS A 351 0.91 4.31 9.03
C HIS A 351 2.00 4.59 8.00
N GLN A 352 2.52 5.83 8.00
CA GLN A 352 3.71 6.20 7.23
C GLN A 352 4.95 5.92 8.05
N GLN A 353 5.96 5.31 7.44
CA GLN A 353 7.17 4.84 8.12
C GLN A 353 8.39 5.27 7.32
N TYR A 354 9.42 5.78 8.00
CA TYR A 354 10.64 6.20 7.34
C TYR A 354 11.88 6.14 8.24
N ALA A 355 13.03 6.06 7.58
CA ALA A 355 14.36 6.03 8.17
C ALA A 355 15.42 6.50 7.17
N LEU A 356 16.62 6.81 7.67
CA LEU A 356 17.82 6.89 6.83
C LEU A 356 18.52 5.53 6.80
N LEU A 357 19.07 5.19 5.64
CA LEU A 357 19.85 3.98 5.44
C LEU A 357 21.33 4.32 5.32
N PRO A 358 22.20 3.62 6.05
CA PRO A 358 23.63 3.81 5.88
C PRO A 358 24.11 3.30 4.52
N ARG A 359 25.29 3.74 4.11
CA ARG A 359 25.98 3.27 2.91
C ARG A 359 26.48 1.85 3.12
N ILE A 360 27.12 1.61 4.26
CA ILE A 360 27.77 0.35 4.61
C ILE A 360 27.31 -0.14 5.98
N ILE A 361 27.23 -1.45 6.12
CA ILE A 361 27.00 -2.16 7.38
C ILE A 361 28.07 -3.23 7.58
N PRO A 362 28.43 -3.56 8.83
CA PRO A 362 29.33 -4.68 9.10
C PRO A 362 28.60 -6.02 8.87
N ASP A 363 29.29 -6.99 8.29
CA ASP A 363 28.86 -8.39 8.29
C ASP A 363 29.29 -9.10 9.60
N GLN A 364 28.99 -10.40 9.70
CA GLN A 364 29.32 -11.20 10.89
C GLN A 364 30.82 -11.30 11.20
N THR A 365 31.69 -10.95 10.25
CA THR A 365 33.15 -10.91 10.40
C THR A 365 33.67 -9.49 10.70
N GLY A 366 32.78 -8.49 10.75
CA GLY A 366 33.12 -7.07 10.85
C GLY A 366 33.49 -6.43 9.51
N SER A 367 33.42 -7.17 8.39
CA SER A 367 33.74 -6.65 7.06
C SER A 367 32.60 -5.75 6.55
N ALA A 368 32.93 -4.62 5.92
CA ALA A 368 31.94 -3.70 5.39
C ALA A 368 31.22 -4.27 4.15
N ARG A 369 29.90 -4.12 4.10
CA ARG A 369 29.06 -4.44 2.93
C ARG A 369 28.04 -3.34 2.68
N PRO A 370 27.60 -3.10 1.44
CA PRO A 370 26.52 -2.15 1.17
C PRO A 370 25.25 -2.52 1.94
N ALA A 371 24.63 -1.55 2.60
CA ALA A 371 23.32 -1.76 3.20
C ALA A 371 22.27 -1.89 2.09
N TYR A 372 21.30 -2.78 2.24
CA TYR A 372 20.25 -2.94 1.21
C TYR A 372 19.31 -1.73 1.16
N CYS A 373 19.14 -1.13 -0.01
CA CYS A 373 18.05 -0.22 -0.34
C CYS A 373 17.34 -0.70 -1.60
N CYS A 374 16.01 -0.75 -1.61
CA CYS A 374 15.28 -1.23 -2.79
C CYS A 374 15.47 -0.32 -4.03
N GLY A 375 15.83 0.95 -3.83
CA GLY A 375 16.23 1.86 -4.90
C GLY A 375 17.51 1.44 -5.63
N ASP A 376 18.40 0.67 -4.98
CA ASP A 376 19.62 0.16 -5.62
C ASP A 376 19.30 -0.77 -6.80
N LEU A 377 18.18 -1.49 -6.74
CA LEU A 377 17.71 -2.37 -7.83
C LEU A 377 17.31 -1.57 -9.07
N VAL A 378 16.81 -0.35 -8.89
CA VAL A 378 16.53 0.59 -9.99
C VAL A 378 17.84 1.10 -10.58
N ALA A 379 18.77 1.52 -9.74
CA ALA A 379 20.08 2.04 -10.16
C ALA A 379 20.92 0.99 -10.91
N GLU A 380 21.00 -0.24 -10.40
CA GLU A 380 21.71 -1.35 -11.07
C GLU A 380 21.14 -1.60 -12.47
N PHE A 381 19.81 -1.60 -12.58
CA PHE A 381 19.16 -1.86 -13.85
C PHE A 381 19.32 -0.69 -14.85
N THR A 382 19.16 0.57 -14.42
CA THR A 382 19.29 1.72 -15.31
C THR A 382 20.72 1.86 -15.82
N GLU A 383 21.72 1.54 -15.00
CA GLU A 383 23.10 1.48 -15.41
C GLU A 383 23.34 0.39 -16.46
N ARG A 384 22.83 -0.83 -16.21
CA ARG A 384 22.93 -1.94 -17.17
C ARG A 384 22.27 -1.59 -18.50
N TYR A 385 21.05 -1.06 -18.46
CA TYR A 385 20.30 -0.66 -19.66
C TYR A 385 21.09 0.36 -20.50
N ARG A 386 21.72 1.35 -19.84
CA ARG A 386 22.57 2.34 -20.51
C ARG A 386 23.78 1.71 -21.19
N ARG A 387 24.45 0.76 -20.53
CA ARG A 387 25.59 0.03 -21.12
C ARG A 387 25.18 -0.84 -22.31
N GLU A 388 24.00 -1.45 -22.26
CA GLU A 388 23.50 -2.35 -23.31
C GLU A 388 22.95 -1.61 -24.53
N HIS A 389 22.32 -0.45 -24.33
CA HIS A 389 21.58 0.25 -25.39
C HIS A 389 22.15 1.62 -25.77
N ASP A 390 23.12 2.16 -25.04
CA ASP A 390 23.62 3.54 -25.17
C ASP A 390 22.50 4.60 -25.05
N ARG A 391 21.52 4.32 -24.20
CA ARG A 391 20.29 5.11 -24.03
C ARG A 391 19.93 5.21 -22.56
N ASP A 392 19.35 6.33 -22.15
CA ASP A 392 18.83 6.47 -20.80
C ASP A 392 17.49 5.73 -20.64
N PHE A 393 17.40 4.87 -19.63
CA PHE A 393 16.20 4.07 -19.38
C PHE A 393 14.98 4.95 -19.09
N PHE A 394 15.09 5.93 -18.20
CA PHE A 394 13.94 6.75 -17.80
C PHE A 394 13.46 7.65 -18.94
N THR A 395 14.35 8.15 -19.79
CA THR A 395 13.96 8.80 -21.05
C THR A 395 13.12 7.86 -21.93
N CYS A 396 13.59 6.64 -22.15
CA CYS A 396 12.85 5.65 -22.96
C CYS A 396 11.52 5.26 -22.30
N TYR A 397 11.50 5.10 -20.97
CA TYR A 397 10.31 4.69 -20.23
C TYR A 397 9.22 5.76 -20.23
N LEU A 398 9.57 7.03 -19.98
CA LEU A 398 8.63 8.14 -20.08
C LEU A 398 8.08 8.30 -21.50
N GLN A 399 8.92 8.05 -22.52
CA GLN A 399 8.48 8.03 -23.91
C GLN A 399 7.50 6.87 -24.18
N ALA A 400 7.78 5.67 -23.67
CA ALA A 400 6.89 4.50 -23.81
C ALA A 400 5.53 4.73 -23.14
N ILE A 401 5.50 5.35 -21.95
CA ILE A 401 4.25 5.71 -21.26
C ILE A 401 3.42 6.68 -22.11
N ARG A 402 4.04 7.77 -22.60
CA ARG A 402 3.34 8.80 -23.39
C ARG A 402 2.91 8.31 -24.77
N ARG A 403 3.64 7.37 -25.36
CA ARG A 403 3.36 6.78 -26.68
C ARG A 403 2.67 5.42 -26.58
N ASN A 404 2.08 5.11 -25.43
CA ASN A 404 1.48 3.80 -25.19
C ASN A 404 0.44 3.45 -26.27
N ARG A 405 0.44 2.18 -26.67
CA ARG A 405 -0.58 1.56 -27.51
C ARG A 405 -1.21 0.40 -26.77
N ARG A 406 -2.50 0.17 -27.00
CA ARG A 406 -3.17 -0.99 -26.40
C ARG A 406 -2.59 -2.29 -26.96
N MET A 407 -2.66 -3.35 -26.16
CA MET A 407 -2.16 -4.69 -26.55
C MET A 407 -3.22 -5.51 -27.29
N ASP A 408 -4.48 -5.07 -27.26
CA ASP A 408 -5.64 -5.77 -27.80
C ASP A 408 -6.04 -5.28 -29.20
N ASP A 409 -5.16 -4.52 -29.86
CA ASP A 409 -5.34 -3.93 -31.20
C ASP A 409 -6.58 -3.04 -31.36
N ARG A 410 -7.21 -2.61 -30.25
CA ARG A 410 -8.34 -1.69 -30.26
C ARG A 410 -7.85 -0.24 -30.42
N ASP A 411 -8.40 0.48 -31.38
CA ASP A 411 -8.15 1.90 -31.64
C ASP A 411 -9.33 2.81 -31.22
N ASP A 412 -10.50 2.23 -30.96
CA ASP A 412 -11.72 2.91 -30.51
C ASP A 412 -11.77 3.15 -28.99
N ARG A 413 -10.70 2.81 -28.26
CA ARG A 413 -10.63 2.89 -26.79
C ARG A 413 -9.46 3.75 -26.32
N PRO A 414 -9.54 4.33 -25.10
CA PRO A 414 -8.43 5.09 -24.54
C PRO A 414 -7.13 4.28 -24.50
N THR A 415 -6.04 4.95 -24.88
CA THR A 415 -4.69 4.38 -24.87
C THR A 415 -3.83 4.92 -23.72
N SER A 416 -4.23 6.02 -23.09
CA SER A 416 -3.40 6.69 -22.09
C SER A 416 -3.33 5.91 -20.77
N LEU A 417 -2.11 5.62 -20.35
CA LEU A 417 -1.78 5.09 -19.02
C LEU A 417 -1.73 6.18 -17.94
N ILE A 418 -1.69 7.45 -18.33
CA ILE A 418 -1.47 8.59 -17.44
C ILE A 418 -2.77 8.92 -16.72
N VAL A 419 -2.70 8.99 -15.39
CA VAL A 419 -3.84 9.36 -14.52
C VAL A 419 -3.76 10.83 -14.17
N HIS A 420 -2.56 11.33 -13.85
CA HIS A 420 -2.31 12.74 -13.59
C HIS A 420 -0.87 13.09 -13.96
N GLU A 421 -0.66 14.26 -14.55
CA GLU A 421 0.67 14.77 -14.88
C GLU A 421 0.69 16.29 -14.64
N ASP A 422 1.77 16.79 -14.06
CA ASP A 422 2.10 18.20 -13.99
C ASP A 422 3.55 18.43 -14.47
N GLU A 423 4.12 19.63 -14.30
CA GLU A 423 5.49 19.92 -14.74
C GLU A 423 6.59 19.15 -13.98
N ARG A 424 6.26 18.54 -12.85
CA ARG A 424 7.21 17.92 -11.91
C ARG A 424 7.04 16.41 -11.83
N VAL A 425 5.82 15.89 -11.91
CA VAL A 425 5.53 14.48 -11.65
C VAL A 425 4.49 13.90 -12.61
N MET A 426 4.50 12.58 -12.75
CA MET A 426 3.50 11.80 -13.47
C MET A 426 3.03 10.63 -12.61
N LEU A 427 1.72 10.57 -12.35
CA LEU A 427 1.00 9.44 -11.76
C LEU A 427 0.34 8.64 -12.90
N PHE A 428 0.64 7.36 -12.99
CA PHE A 428 0.22 6.52 -14.12
C PHE A 428 0.01 5.06 -13.71
N VAL A 429 -0.71 4.31 -14.55
CA VAL A 429 -0.82 2.86 -14.44
C VAL A 429 0.35 2.22 -15.19
N PRO A 430 1.24 1.45 -14.54
CA PRO A 430 2.33 0.79 -15.26
C PRO A 430 1.77 -0.29 -16.20
N LYS A 431 2.37 -0.43 -17.39
CA LYS A 431 1.94 -1.43 -18.38
C LYS A 431 1.99 -2.85 -17.81
N ALA A 432 3.05 -3.15 -17.06
CA ALA A 432 3.24 -4.38 -16.32
C ALA A 432 3.06 -4.13 -14.82
N GLN A 433 1.86 -4.38 -14.31
CA GLN A 433 1.54 -4.21 -12.90
C GLN A 433 1.91 -5.46 -12.10
N THR A 434 2.52 -5.28 -10.93
CA THR A 434 2.79 -6.35 -9.94
C THR A 434 1.68 -6.48 -8.90
N SER A 435 0.69 -5.62 -8.96
CA SER A 435 -0.55 -5.71 -8.20
C SER A 435 -1.68 -5.37 -9.14
N GLN A 436 -2.82 -6.05 -9.01
CA GLN A 436 -4.04 -5.52 -9.62
C GLN A 436 -4.24 -4.10 -9.09
N TRP A 437 -4.62 -3.20 -9.97
CA TRP A 437 -4.80 -1.78 -9.68
C TRP A 437 -3.53 -1.02 -9.24
N GLU A 438 -2.32 -1.50 -9.55
CA GLU A 438 -1.11 -0.72 -9.27
C GLU A 438 -1.13 0.67 -9.94
N LEU A 439 -0.71 1.68 -9.20
CA LEU A 439 -0.31 3.00 -9.68
C LEU A 439 1.17 3.22 -9.38
N GLN A 440 1.84 3.98 -10.24
CA GLN A 440 3.20 4.48 -10.02
C GLN A 440 3.24 5.99 -10.15
N LEU A 441 4.12 6.62 -9.38
CA LEU A 441 4.40 8.06 -9.43
C LEU A 441 5.89 8.27 -9.67
N ILE A 442 6.23 9.09 -10.65
CA ILE A 442 7.63 9.36 -11.03
C ILE A 442 7.91 10.85 -11.17
N CYS A 443 9.10 11.29 -10.76
CA CYS A 443 9.60 12.63 -11.07
C CYS A 443 9.98 12.77 -12.56
N LEU A 444 9.51 13.84 -13.21
CA LEU A 444 9.82 14.17 -14.61
C LEU A 444 11.15 14.89 -14.78
N LYS A 445 11.64 15.55 -13.73
CA LYS A 445 12.98 16.14 -13.66
C LYS A 445 13.97 15.14 -13.06
N ASN A 446 15.27 15.42 -13.22
CA ASN A 446 16.37 14.58 -12.74
C ASN A 446 16.50 14.68 -11.22
N VAL A 447 15.46 14.25 -10.51
CA VAL A 447 15.32 14.27 -9.07
C VAL A 447 15.15 12.83 -8.64
N GLY A 448 16.18 12.27 -8.03
CA GLY A 448 16.27 10.87 -7.62
C GLY A 448 15.87 10.63 -6.17
N ASN A 449 15.91 11.65 -5.32
CA ASN A 449 15.62 11.56 -3.89
C ASN A 449 15.07 12.88 -3.35
N ILE A 450 14.67 12.89 -2.08
CA ILE A 450 14.03 14.06 -1.47
C ILE A 450 14.99 15.23 -1.18
N ILE A 451 16.31 14.99 -1.06
CA ILE A 451 17.31 16.07 -0.90
C ILE A 451 17.42 16.88 -2.20
N GLU A 452 17.30 16.21 -3.35
CA GLU A 452 17.28 16.84 -4.68
C GLU A 452 15.94 17.49 -5.04
N ALA A 453 14.87 17.17 -4.32
CA ALA A 453 13.53 17.66 -4.62
C ALA A 453 13.33 19.06 -4.01
N ASP A 454 13.26 20.10 -4.84
CA ASP A 454 12.86 21.46 -4.40
C ASP A 454 11.44 21.48 -3.81
N THR A 455 11.08 22.58 -3.14
CA THR A 455 9.73 22.76 -2.56
C THR A 455 8.60 22.43 -3.54
N ARG A 456 8.69 22.92 -4.79
CA ARG A 456 7.66 22.68 -5.81
C ARG A 456 7.53 21.21 -6.20
N THR A 457 8.65 20.49 -6.25
CA THR A 457 8.68 19.05 -6.56
C THR A 457 8.10 18.24 -5.41
N ARG A 458 8.42 18.58 -4.15
CA ARG A 458 7.83 17.93 -2.98
C ARG A 458 6.31 18.17 -2.90
N GLU A 459 5.86 19.40 -3.15
CA GLU A 459 4.43 19.70 -3.20
C GLU A 459 3.70 18.91 -4.30
N ALA A 460 4.31 18.76 -5.48
CA ALA A 460 3.76 17.96 -6.57
C ALA A 460 3.68 16.47 -6.22
N LEU A 461 4.73 15.92 -5.59
CA LEU A 461 4.74 14.56 -5.07
C LEU A 461 3.62 14.35 -4.03
N ASP A 462 3.51 15.26 -3.06
CA ASP A 462 2.52 15.16 -1.98
C ASP A 462 1.09 15.21 -2.54
N ARG A 463 0.80 16.13 -3.47
CA ARG A 463 -0.49 16.18 -4.18
C ARG A 463 -0.79 14.89 -4.95
N ALA A 464 0.18 14.36 -5.69
CA ALA A 464 -0.01 13.16 -6.49
C ALA A 464 -0.18 11.90 -5.63
N ILE A 465 0.54 11.79 -4.51
CA ILE A 465 0.35 10.73 -3.51
C ILE A 465 -1.07 10.81 -2.93
N LEU A 466 -1.53 12.00 -2.54
CA LEU A 466 -2.90 12.18 -2.03
C LEU A 466 -3.94 11.76 -3.08
N LYS A 467 -3.78 12.22 -4.34
CA LYS A 467 -4.69 11.86 -5.44
C LYS A 467 -4.76 10.33 -5.62
N ALA A 468 -3.63 9.62 -5.60
CA ALA A 468 -3.62 8.16 -5.69
C ALA A 468 -4.43 7.50 -4.55
N GLN A 469 -4.26 7.96 -3.32
CA GLN A 469 -4.98 7.43 -2.16
C GLN A 469 -6.49 7.71 -2.21
N GLN A 470 -6.90 8.89 -2.68
CA GLN A 470 -8.30 9.25 -2.88
C GLN A 470 -8.96 8.47 -4.02
N ILE A 471 -8.23 8.20 -5.11
CA ILE A 471 -8.68 7.32 -6.19
C ILE A 471 -8.95 5.92 -5.64
N TYR A 472 -8.00 5.33 -4.89
CA TYR A 472 -8.20 4.02 -4.29
C TYR A 472 -9.40 3.96 -3.35
N ALA A 473 -9.57 4.98 -2.50
CA ALA A 473 -10.74 5.06 -1.63
C ALA A 473 -12.05 5.10 -2.42
N THR A 474 -12.09 5.87 -3.52
CA THR A 474 -13.26 5.97 -4.40
C THR A 474 -13.57 4.65 -5.12
N LEU A 475 -12.54 3.93 -5.56
CA LEU A 475 -12.65 2.60 -6.13
C LEU A 475 -12.92 1.51 -5.08
N GLY A 476 -12.93 1.87 -3.79
CA GLY A 476 -13.26 0.99 -2.67
C GLY A 476 -12.12 0.14 -2.15
N ALA A 477 -10.88 0.34 -2.64
CA ALA A 477 -9.70 -0.34 -2.12
C ALA A 477 -9.42 0.08 -0.67
N ARG A 478 -9.17 -0.91 0.19
CA ARG A 478 -9.05 -0.71 1.65
C ARG A 478 -7.67 -1.00 2.19
N LEU A 479 -6.87 -1.77 1.48
CA LEU A 479 -5.53 -2.21 1.87
C LEU A 479 -4.55 -1.76 0.80
N VAL A 480 -3.64 -0.84 1.12
CA VAL A 480 -2.68 -0.29 0.15
C VAL A 480 -1.29 -0.22 0.77
N THR A 481 -0.30 -0.80 0.09
CA THR A 481 1.12 -0.63 0.43
C THR A 481 1.77 0.34 -0.55
N SER A 482 2.52 1.31 -0.04
CA SER A 482 3.28 2.26 -0.84
C SER A 482 4.78 2.10 -0.58
N ILE A 483 5.58 2.13 -1.64
CA ILE A 483 7.02 1.93 -1.60
C ILE A 483 7.71 3.08 -2.34
N GLU A 484 8.71 3.70 -1.72
CA GLU A 484 9.64 4.63 -2.37
C GLU A 484 10.88 3.89 -2.89
N TYR A 485 11.29 4.19 -4.13
CA TYR A 485 12.53 3.71 -4.75
C TYR A 485 13.50 4.89 -4.97
N PRO A 486 14.20 5.33 -3.92
CA PRO A 486 15.05 6.52 -3.99
C PRO A 486 16.41 6.22 -4.62
N LYS A 487 16.99 7.23 -5.26
CA LYS A 487 18.40 7.28 -5.62
C LYS A 487 19.23 7.51 -4.36
N ARG A 488 20.37 6.84 -4.23
CA ARG A 488 21.31 7.18 -3.16
C ARG A 488 21.84 8.62 -3.31
N PHE A 489 22.07 9.27 -2.18
CA PHE A 489 22.57 10.65 -2.08
C PHE A 489 24.01 10.78 -2.58
N ASP A 490 24.80 9.70 -2.48
CA ASP A 490 26.19 9.63 -2.93
C ASP A 490 26.33 9.08 -4.36
N SER A 491 25.23 8.80 -5.05
CA SER A 491 25.25 8.32 -6.43
C SER A 491 25.49 9.47 -7.41
N ALA A 492 26.47 9.28 -8.30
CA ALA A 492 26.72 10.17 -9.43
C ALA A 492 25.69 10.02 -10.57
N ASP A 493 24.74 9.06 -10.48
CA ASP A 493 23.72 8.91 -11.52
C ASP A 493 22.82 10.15 -11.56
N SER A 494 22.81 10.81 -12.72
CA SER A 494 22.00 11.99 -12.96
C SER A 494 20.62 11.66 -13.51
N ASN A 495 20.33 10.40 -13.86
CA ASN A 495 19.06 10.05 -14.51
C ASN A 495 18.12 9.17 -13.68
N HIS A 496 18.56 8.56 -12.57
CA HIS A 496 17.64 7.89 -11.64
C HIS A 496 16.58 8.89 -11.16
N ARG A 497 15.30 8.56 -11.41
CA ARG A 497 14.13 9.33 -10.97
C ARG A 497 13.53 8.74 -9.71
N LEU A 498 13.16 9.60 -8.77
CA LEU A 498 12.40 9.19 -7.60
C LEU A 498 11.07 8.58 -8.07
N LEU A 499 10.87 7.32 -7.68
CA LEU A 499 9.75 6.49 -8.10
C LEU A 499 9.00 6.00 -6.87
N TYR A 500 7.68 6.04 -6.91
CA TYR A 500 6.80 5.43 -5.92
C TYR A 500 5.92 4.38 -6.60
N ALA A 501 5.68 3.27 -5.92
CA ALA A 501 4.68 2.27 -6.30
C ALA A 501 3.59 2.19 -5.23
N PHE A 502 2.33 2.16 -5.65
CA PHE A 502 1.17 1.98 -4.78
C PHE A 502 0.47 0.67 -5.15
N LEU A 503 0.39 -0.25 -4.19
CA LEU A 503 0.07 -1.66 -4.38
C LEU A 503 -1.15 -2.01 -3.55
N PRO A 504 -2.37 -1.92 -4.10
CA PRO A 504 -3.59 -2.28 -3.37
C PRO A 504 -3.78 -3.80 -3.33
N ARG A 505 -4.13 -4.34 -2.16
CA ARG A 505 -4.49 -5.76 -2.00
C ARG A 505 -6.00 -5.94 -2.19
N LEU A 506 -6.38 -6.64 -3.26
CA LEU A 506 -7.79 -6.93 -3.59
C LEU A 506 -8.24 -8.27 -2.99
N PRO A 507 -9.54 -8.48 -2.69
CA PRO A 507 -10.06 -9.69 -2.05
C PRO A 507 -9.70 -11.01 -2.76
N GLU A 508 -9.61 -10.99 -4.09
CA GLU A 508 -9.28 -12.15 -4.92
C GLU A 508 -7.80 -12.15 -5.37
N SER A 509 -6.91 -11.51 -4.60
CA SER A 509 -5.47 -11.41 -4.89
C SER A 509 -4.63 -11.67 -3.65
N PRO A 510 -4.64 -12.92 -3.12
CA PRO A 510 -4.17 -13.23 -1.77
C PRO A 510 -2.64 -13.26 -1.60
N GLY A 511 -1.84 -13.11 -2.66
CA GLY A 511 -0.45 -13.57 -2.63
C GLY A 511 -0.38 -15.06 -2.93
N ALA A 512 -0.17 -15.41 -4.19
CA ALA A 512 -0.24 -16.80 -4.66
C ALA A 512 1.14 -17.37 -5.07
N PHE A 513 1.15 -18.67 -5.39
CA PHE A 513 2.28 -19.35 -6.03
C PHE A 513 2.88 -18.56 -7.21
N SER A 514 2.03 -17.93 -8.03
CA SER A 514 2.48 -17.14 -9.17
C SER A 514 3.29 -15.90 -8.73
N GLU A 515 2.84 -15.16 -7.73
CA GLU A 515 3.54 -13.98 -7.21
C GLU A 515 4.88 -14.35 -6.57
N ALA A 516 4.97 -15.50 -5.90
CA ALA A 516 6.25 -16.03 -5.38
C ALA A 516 7.25 -16.39 -6.49
N GLN A 517 6.77 -16.63 -7.72
CA GLN A 517 7.57 -16.80 -8.92
C GLN A 517 7.77 -15.49 -9.70
N LEU A 518 7.34 -14.34 -9.17
CA LEU A 518 7.32 -13.05 -9.86
C LEU A 518 6.45 -13.05 -11.13
N ARG A 519 5.39 -13.86 -11.13
CA ARG A 519 4.36 -13.93 -12.18
C ARG A 519 3.06 -13.33 -11.66
N PHE A 520 2.78 -12.11 -12.08
CA PHE A 520 1.61 -11.35 -11.62
C PHE A 520 0.46 -11.54 -12.61
N ILE A 521 -0.76 -11.70 -12.11
CA ILE A 521 -1.93 -11.97 -12.94
C ILE A 521 -2.90 -10.80 -12.81
N ASN A 522 -3.30 -10.23 -13.94
CA ASN A 522 -4.26 -9.14 -14.00
C ASN A 522 -5.52 -9.53 -14.79
N GLY A 523 -6.67 -9.10 -14.26
CA GLY A 523 -7.97 -9.32 -14.89
C GLY A 523 -8.44 -8.20 -15.82
N HIS A 524 -7.62 -7.19 -16.11
CA HIS A 524 -7.97 -6.02 -16.90
C HIS A 524 -6.77 -5.49 -17.70
N TYR A 525 -7.02 -4.71 -18.74
CA TYR A 525 -5.97 -3.94 -19.41
C TYR A 525 -5.56 -2.73 -18.55
N PRO A 526 -4.29 -2.31 -18.57
CA PRO A 526 -3.81 -1.18 -17.78
C PRO A 526 -4.46 0.16 -18.21
N GLU A 527 -4.80 0.32 -19.49
CA GLU A 527 -5.47 1.50 -20.03
C GLU A 527 -6.89 1.67 -19.49
N ASP A 528 -7.62 0.56 -19.33
CA ASP A 528 -8.99 0.58 -18.81
C ASP A 528 -9.00 0.92 -17.32
N PHE A 529 -8.01 0.43 -16.58
CA PHE A 529 -7.81 0.86 -15.19
C PHE A 529 -7.40 2.33 -15.10
N ALA A 530 -6.54 2.83 -15.98
CA ALA A 530 -6.19 4.25 -16.01
C ALA A 530 -7.42 5.13 -16.29
N ALA A 531 -8.32 4.69 -17.17
CA ALA A 531 -9.61 5.35 -17.39
C ALA A 531 -10.49 5.34 -16.14
N ALA A 532 -10.60 4.20 -15.45
CA ALA A 532 -11.33 4.10 -14.18
C ALA A 532 -10.75 5.03 -13.10
N CYS A 533 -9.42 5.17 -13.03
CA CYS A 533 -8.75 6.10 -12.12
C CYS A 533 -9.09 7.56 -12.42
N ARG A 534 -9.10 7.97 -13.69
CA ARG A 534 -9.48 9.35 -14.08
C ARG A 534 -10.95 9.65 -13.73
N LEU A 535 -11.85 8.70 -14.02
CA LEU A 535 -13.26 8.79 -13.61
C LEU A 535 -13.40 8.93 -12.09
N ALA A 536 -12.64 8.15 -11.32
CA ALA A 536 -12.63 8.22 -9.86
C ALA A 536 -12.03 9.53 -9.32
N ALA A 537 -11.08 10.13 -10.04
CA ALA A 537 -10.49 11.43 -9.69
C ALA A 537 -11.42 12.62 -9.99
N GLY A 538 -12.55 12.39 -10.68
CA GLY A 538 -13.44 13.45 -11.18
C GLY A 538 -12.89 14.17 -12.42
N ASP A 539 -11.81 13.64 -13.02
CA ASP A 539 -11.26 14.12 -14.27
C ASP A 539 -12.13 13.54 -15.41
N GLN A 540 -12.93 14.38 -16.10
CA GLN A 540 -13.70 13.92 -17.27
C GLN A 540 -12.74 13.43 -18.37
N PRO A 541 -13.10 12.36 -19.12
CA PRO A 541 -12.21 11.69 -20.08
C PRO A 541 -11.74 12.57 -21.23
#